data_AF-A0A2Z2HZ90-F1
#
_entry.id   AF-A0A2Z2HZ90-F1
#
_cell.length_a   1.000
_cell.length_b   1.000
_cell.length_c   1.000
_cell.angle_alpha   90.00
_cell.angle_beta   90.00
_cell.angle_gamma   90.00
#
_symmetry.space_group_name_H-M   'P 1'
#
loop_
_entity.id
_entity.type
_entity.pdbx_description
1 polymer ?
#
loop_
_entity_poly.entity_id
_entity_poly.type
_entity_poly.pdbx_seq_one_letter_code
_entity_poly.pdbx_strand_id
1 'polypeptide(L)'
;MTDPTLEDVERRLDRVTDLEEEAAVSVLRGLREDLQALGNDPDVDEQTRQELETQLDQHVRAVTEREAYEGELGAAMNPEDEDAP
;
A
#
# COMPACT_ATOMS: atom_id res chain seq x y z
N MET A 1 -22.77 -1.74 6.90
CA MET A 1 -21.79 -1.09 6.02
C MET A 1 -21.89 -1.81 4.71
N THR A 2 -22.00 -1.11 3.60
CA THR A 2 -22.05 -1.72 2.27
C THR A 2 -20.73 -2.46 2.03
N ASP A 3 -20.80 -3.64 1.44
CA ASP A 3 -19.59 -4.34 1.00
C ASP A 3 -18.81 -3.45 0.03
N PRO A 4 -17.47 -3.41 0.13
CA PRO A 4 -16.63 -2.57 -0.72
C PRO A 4 -16.80 -2.97 -2.18
N THR A 5 -16.91 -2.00 -3.09
CA THR A 5 -16.98 -2.27 -4.54
C THR A 5 -15.60 -2.15 -5.20
N LEU A 6 -15.43 -2.69 -6.41
CA LEU A 6 -14.20 -2.49 -7.20
C LEU A 6 -13.91 -1.00 -7.44
N GLU A 7 -14.94 -0.18 -7.68
CA GLU A 7 -14.78 1.29 -7.82
C GLU A 7 -14.29 1.94 -6.51
N ASP A 8 -14.71 1.42 -5.35
CA ASP A 8 -14.21 1.93 -4.07
C ASP A 8 -12.76 1.55 -3.84
N VAL A 9 -12.36 0.35 -4.24
CA VAL A 9 -10.97 -0.09 -4.20
C VAL A 9 -10.11 0.78 -5.12
N GLU A 10 -10.55 1.01 -6.35
CA GLU A 10 -9.85 1.85 -7.33
C GLU A 10 -9.65 3.28 -6.81
N ARG A 11 -10.73 3.93 -6.33
CA ARG A 11 -10.65 5.29 -5.76
C ARG A 11 -9.69 5.40 -4.57
N ARG A 12 -9.66 4.37 -3.72
CA ARG A 12 -8.76 4.34 -2.56
C ARG A 12 -7.32 4.10 -2.99
N LEU A 13 -7.09 3.25 -3.99
CA LEU A 13 -5.78 2.94 -4.52
C LEU A 13 -5.13 4.19 -5.14
N ASP A 14 -5.88 4.96 -5.93
CA ASP A 14 -5.42 6.22 -6.51
C ASP A 14 -4.96 7.20 -5.41
N ARG A 15 -5.75 7.30 -4.34
CA ARG A 15 -5.45 8.15 -3.18
C ARG A 15 -4.23 7.71 -2.37
N VAL A 16 -3.82 6.44 -2.43
CA VAL A 16 -2.63 5.97 -1.69
C VAL A 16 -1.38 6.76 -2.09
N THR A 17 -1.30 7.20 -3.35
CA THR A 17 -0.17 7.99 -3.85
C THR A 17 -0.02 9.35 -3.17
N ASP A 18 -1.11 9.89 -2.62
CA ASP A 18 -1.15 11.17 -1.90
C ASP A 18 -0.94 11.01 -0.39
N LEU A 19 -0.87 9.78 0.13
CA LEU A 19 -0.74 9.51 1.55
C LEU A 19 0.72 9.42 2.00
N GLU A 20 0.95 9.78 3.27
CA GLU A 20 2.20 9.47 3.96
C GLU A 20 2.39 7.95 4.10
N GLU A 21 3.64 7.51 4.23
CA GLU A 21 4.03 6.11 4.06
C GLU A 21 3.29 5.16 5.01
N GLU A 22 3.23 5.50 6.31
CA GLU A 22 2.54 4.68 7.31
C GLU A 22 1.04 4.59 7.03
N ALA A 23 0.43 5.69 6.59
CA ALA A 23 -0.98 5.73 6.22
C ALA A 23 -1.24 4.95 4.92
N ALA A 24 -0.35 5.05 3.93
CA ALA A 24 -0.38 4.31 2.69
C ALA A 24 -0.34 2.79 2.95
N VAL A 25 0.59 2.32 3.79
CA VAL A 25 0.69 0.88 4.15
C VAL A 25 -0.60 0.38 4.78
N SER A 26 -1.19 1.15 5.70
CA SER A 26 -2.44 0.76 6.36
C SER A 26 -3.60 0.65 5.37
N VAL A 27 -3.70 1.59 4.41
CA VAL A 27 -4.73 1.56 3.37
C VAL A 27 -4.51 0.40 2.40
N LEU A 28 -3.27 0.17 1.95
CA LEU A 28 -2.93 -0.94 1.05
C LEU A 28 -3.26 -2.31 1.65
N ARG A 29 -3.05 -2.50 2.96
CA ARG A 29 -3.46 -3.73 3.66
C ARG A 29 -4.98 -3.92 3.63
N GLY A 30 -5.74 -2.87 3.90
CA GLY A 30 -7.20 -2.92 3.82
C GLY A 30 -7.70 -3.23 2.40
N LEU A 31 -7.11 -2.62 1.38
CA LEU A 31 -7.46 -2.89 -0.01
C LEU A 31 -7.19 -4.35 -0.42
N ARG A 32 -6.15 -4.97 0.13
CA ARG A 32 -5.87 -6.39 -0.09
C ARG A 32 -6.98 -7.28 0.48
N GLU A 33 -7.45 -6.98 1.69
CA GLU A 33 -8.55 -7.71 2.33
C GLU A 33 -9.86 -7.52 1.55
N ASP A 34 -10.14 -6.29 1.10
CA ASP A 34 -11.31 -5.96 0.28
C ASP A 34 -11.31 -6.74 -1.05
N LEU A 35 -10.17 -6.75 -1.77
CA LEU A 35 -10.03 -7.51 -3.03
C LEU A 35 -10.16 -9.01 -2.83
N GLN A 36 -9.67 -9.53 -1.71
CA GLN A 36 -9.78 -10.96 -1.37
C GLN A 36 -11.21 -11.35 -1.00
N ALA A 37 -11.96 -10.46 -0.34
CA ALA A 37 -13.39 -10.64 -0.09
C ALA A 37 -14.17 -10.65 -1.42
N LEU A 38 -13.89 -9.70 -2.31
CA LEU A 38 -14.51 -9.59 -3.63
C LEU A 38 -14.18 -10.77 -4.57
N GLY A 39 -13.04 -11.43 -4.41
CA GLY A 39 -12.67 -12.60 -5.20
C GLY A 39 -13.57 -13.84 -5.01
N ASN A 40 -14.40 -13.87 -3.96
CA ASN A 40 -15.37 -14.94 -3.73
C ASN A 40 -16.76 -14.63 -4.32
N ASP A 41 -16.96 -13.42 -4.85
CA ASP A 41 -18.23 -12.97 -5.39
C ASP A 41 -18.29 -13.24 -6.91
N PRO A 42 -19.24 -14.06 -7.40
CA PRO A 42 -19.38 -14.38 -8.81
C PRO A 42 -19.87 -13.21 -9.68
N ASP A 43 -20.41 -12.15 -9.07
CA ASP A 43 -20.89 -10.95 -9.77
C ASP A 43 -19.78 -9.91 -9.97
N VAL A 44 -18.59 -10.14 -9.39
CA VAL A 44 -17.41 -9.26 -9.52
C VAL A 44 -16.68 -9.53 -10.83
N ASP A 45 -16.31 -8.45 -11.53
CA ASP A 45 -15.47 -8.54 -12.72
C ASP A 45 -14.06 -9.01 -12.34
N GLU A 46 -13.76 -10.27 -12.65
CA GLU A 46 -12.49 -10.89 -12.31
C GLU A 46 -11.31 -10.22 -13.02
N GLN A 47 -11.50 -9.71 -14.25
CA GLN A 47 -10.44 -9.01 -14.97
C GLN A 47 -10.09 -7.69 -14.26
N THR A 48 -11.10 -6.88 -13.94
CA THR A 48 -10.88 -5.63 -13.20
C THR A 48 -10.27 -5.88 -11.83
N ARG A 49 -10.72 -6.94 -11.12
CA ARG A 49 -10.13 -7.35 -9.84
C ARG A 49 -8.64 -7.68 -9.97
N GLN A 50 -8.25 -8.46 -10.97
CA GLN A 50 -6.84 -8.83 -11.19
C GLN A 50 -5.97 -7.62 -11.58
N GLU A 51 -6.52 -6.69 -12.37
CA GLU A 51 -5.85 -5.42 -12.70
C GLU A 51 -5.60 -4.58 -11.44
N LEU A 52 -6.59 -4.48 -10.55
CA LEU A 52 -6.44 -3.79 -9.27
C LEU A 52 -5.47 -4.50 -8.31
N GLU A 53 -5.47 -5.83 -8.25
CA GLU A 53 -4.47 -6.59 -7.48
C GLU A 53 -3.05 -6.33 -7.99
N THR A 54 -2.88 -6.27 -9.32
CA THR A 54 -1.58 -5.97 -9.93
C THR A 54 -1.10 -4.56 -9.58
N GLN A 55 -2.01 -3.58 -9.62
CA GLN A 55 -1.68 -2.20 -9.23
C GLN A 55 -1.37 -2.08 -7.73
N LEU A 56 -2.11 -2.79 -6.88
CA LEU A 56 -1.86 -2.87 -5.45
C LEU A 56 -0.44 -3.38 -5.16
N ASP A 57 -0.05 -4.49 -5.79
CA ASP A 57 1.29 -5.06 -5.61
C ASP A 57 2.40 -4.12 -6.08
N GLN A 58 2.17 -3.36 -7.15
CA GLN A 58 3.11 -2.32 -7.60
C GLN A 58 3.25 -1.20 -6.55
N HIS A 59 2.15 -0.73 -5.97
CA HIS A 59 2.18 0.31 -4.93
C HIS A 59 2.86 -0.17 -3.64
N VAL A 60 2.59 -1.40 -3.21
CA VAL A 60 3.26 -1.99 -2.04
C VAL A 60 4.77 -2.01 -2.25
N ARG A 61 5.25 -2.44 -3.42
CA ARG A 61 6.69 -2.42 -3.73
C ARG A 61 7.25 -1.01 -3.72
N ALA A 62 6.57 -0.05 -4.36
CA ALA A 62 7.03 1.34 -4.41
C ALA A 62 7.16 1.95 -2.99
N VAL A 63 6.21 1.65 -2.11
CA VAL A 63 6.23 2.11 -0.71
C VAL A 63 7.38 1.46 0.06
N THR A 64 7.53 0.13 -0.03
CA THR A 64 8.62 -0.59 0.66
C THR A 64 10.02 -0.22 0.15
N GLU A 65 10.17 0.02 -1.15
CA GLU A 65 11.44 0.50 -1.71
C GLU A 65 11.78 1.92 -1.23
N ARG A 66 10.76 2.78 -1.04
CA ARG A 66 10.96 4.12 -0.50
C ARG A 66 11.37 4.07 0.98
N GLU A 67 10.74 3.22 1.79
CA GLU A 67 11.11 2.98 3.19
C GLU A 67 12.59 2.58 3.32
N ALA A 68 13.03 1.65 2.46
CA ALA A 68 14.41 1.18 2.45
C ALA A 68 15.40 2.31 2.11
N TYR A 69 15.05 3.19 1.18
CA TYR A 69 15.89 4.30 0.76
C TYR A 69 15.92 5.45 1.78
N GLU A 70 14.77 5.84 2.33
CA GLU A 70 14.67 6.85 3.39
C GLU A 70 15.29 6.37 4.71
N GLY A 71 15.14 5.08 5.04
CA GLY A 71 15.79 4.45 6.19
C GLY A 71 17.32 4.42 6.07
N GLU A 72 17.86 4.24 4.86
CA GLU A 72 19.31 4.30 4.61
C GLU A 72 19.84 5.75 4.73
N LEU A 73 19.08 6.75 4.28
CA LEU A 73 19.44 8.16 4.38
C LEU A 73 19.31 8.72 5.81
N GLY A 74 18.32 8.24 6.58
CA GLY A 74 18.13 8.57 8.00
C GLY A 74 19.18 7.92 8.91
N ALA A 75 19.63 6.70 8.60
CA ALA A 75 20.73 6.05 9.33
C ALA A 75 22.09 6.72 9.05
N ALA A 76 22.30 7.27 7.86
CA ALA A 76 23.52 8.01 7.52
C ALA A 76 23.54 9.47 8.05
N MET A 77 22.39 10.01 8.46
CA MET A 77 22.23 11.38 8.97
C MET A 77 21.91 11.44 10.47
N ASN A 78 22.22 10.38 11.23
CA ASN A 78 22.22 10.42 12.70
C ASN A 78 23.66 10.46 13.26
N PRO A 79 24.30 11.65 13.33
CA PRO A 79 25.60 11.83 13.98
C PRO A 79 25.46 12.15 15.48
N GLU A 80 24.61 11.42 16.21
CA GLU A 80 24.54 11.45 17.68
C GLU A 80 24.63 9.97 18.12
N ASP A 81 25.65 9.46 18.79
CA ASP A 81 26.40 10.05 19.89
C ASP A 81 27.88 9.62 19.92
N GLU A 82 28.70 10.59 20.31
CA GLU A 82 29.98 10.44 21.01
C GLU A 82 29.86 9.44 22.18
N ASP A 83 30.51 8.29 22.11
CA ASP A 83 31.30 7.80 23.24
C ASP A 83 32.27 6.70 22.79
N ALA A 84 33.51 7.11 22.53
CA ALA A 84 34.66 6.22 22.49
C ALA A 84 35.57 6.55 23.68
N PRO A 85 35.52 5.72 24.73
CA PRO A 85 36.71 5.38 25.51
C PRO A 85 37.21 3.95 25.22
#